data_AF-A0A285Z1M6-F1
#
_entry.id   AF-A0A285Z1M6-F1
#
_cell.length_a   1.000
_cell.length_b   1.000
_cell.length_c   1.000
_cell.angle_alpha   90.00
_cell.angle_beta   90.00
_cell.angle_gamma   90.00
#
_symmetry.space_group_name_H-M   'P 1'
#
loop_
_entity.id
_entity.type
_entity.pdbx_description
1 polymer ?
#
loop_
_entity_poly.entity_id
_entity_poly.type
_entity_poly.pdbx_seq_one_letter_code
_entity_poly.pdbx_strand_id
1 'polypeptide(L)' 'MKKIDGKRLHEAMIQGEPLMQKAMDALRKFHEAQGVLPADQVEVLRLEAEFLFQAVSAYQLRVLGGAAPTLQ' A
#
# COMPACT_ATOMS: atom_id res chain seq x y z
N MET A 1 5.45 -15.18 21.45
CA MET A 1 5.14 -14.24 20.34
C MET A 1 4.73 -12.89 20.95
N LYS A 2 5.35 -11.76 20.58
CA LYS A 2 5.17 -10.46 21.27
C LYS A 2 4.07 -9.63 20.57
N LYS A 3 2.98 -9.29 21.28
CA LYS A 3 1.94 -8.39 20.76
C LYS A 3 2.55 -6.99 20.51
N ILE A 4 2.11 -6.31 19.44
CA ILE A 4 2.47 -4.91 19.21
C ILE A 4 1.66 -4.06 20.20
N ASP A 5 2.31 -3.14 20.91
CA ASP A 5 1.61 -2.18 21.77
C ASP A 5 1.13 -0.97 20.97
N GLY A 6 0.21 -0.18 21.54
CA GLY A 6 -0.41 0.96 20.86
C GLY A 6 0.56 2.04 20.41
N LYS A 7 1.69 2.22 21.12
CA LYS A 7 2.72 3.18 20.73
C LYS A 7 3.45 2.69 19.48
N ARG A 8 3.83 1.41 19.44
CA ARG A 8 4.49 0.79 18.28
C ARG A 8 3.58 0.72 17.05
N LEU A 9 2.28 0.54 17.24
CA LEU A 9 1.29 0.64 16.15
C LEU A 9 1.28 2.04 15.55
N HIS A 10 1.18 3.07 16.38
CA HIS A 10 1.14 4.46 15.93
C HIS A 10 2.42 4.86 15.17
N GLU A 11 3.59 4.50 15.70
CA GLU A 11 4.87 4.72 15.02
C GLU A 11 4.93 4.00 13.67
N ALA A 12 4.51 2.73 13.61
CA ALA A 12 4.49 1.97 12.37
C ALA A 12 3.56 2.56 11.31
N MET A 13 2.43 3.14 11.72
CA MET A 13 1.52 3.85 10.81
C MET A 13 2.16 5.12 10.24
N ILE A 14 2.76 5.96 11.09
CA ILE A 14 3.44 7.20 10.67
C ILE A 14 4.56 6.89 9.67
N GLN A 15 5.39 5.88 9.96
CA GLN A 15 6.49 5.50 9.06
C GLN A 15 6.01 4.92 7.72
N GLY A 16 4.80 4.35 7.69
CA GLY A 16 4.17 3.82 6.47
C GLY A 16 3.45 4.87 5.63
N GLU A 17 3.12 6.04 6.19
CA GLU A 17 2.34 7.09 5.54
C GLU A 17 2.95 7.56 4.21
N PRO A 18 4.28 7.81 4.09
CA PRO A 18 4.85 8.21 2.80
C PRO A 18 4.72 7.14 1.70
N LEU A 19 4.76 5.85 2.07
CA LEU A 19 4.58 4.76 1.12
C LEU A 19 3.11 4.64 0.68
N MET A 20 2.18 4.82 1.62
CA MET A 20 0.74 4.88 1.33
C MET A 20 0.41 6.05 0.41
N GLN A 21 0.96 7.24 0.67
CA GLN A 21 0.74 8.43 -0.16
C GLN A 21 1.19 8.19 -1.60
N LYS A 22 2.36 7.58 -1.81
CA LYS A 22 2.85 7.21 -3.14
C LYS A 22 1.91 6.25 -3.87
N ALA A 23 1.42 5.22 -3.18
CA ALA A 23 0.47 4.27 -3.76
C ALA A 23 -0.86 4.95 -4.17
N MET A 24 -1.36 5.85 -3.32
CA MET A 24 -2.58 6.62 -3.59
C MET A 24 -2.41 7.60 -4.75
N ASP A 25 -1.24 8.24 -4.87
CA ASP A 25 -0.95 9.15 -5.98
C ASP A 25 -0.85 8.38 -7.31
N ALA A 26 -0.23 7.20 -7.32
CA ALA A 26 -0.18 6.35 -8.51
C ALA A 26 -1.58 5.86 -8.93
N LEU A 27 -2.42 5.47 -7.97
CA LEU A 27 -3.80 5.08 -8.24
C LEU A 27 -4.63 6.23 -8.82
N ARG A 28 -4.42 7.45 -8.30
CA ARG A 28 -5.07 8.65 -8.83
C ARG A 28 -4.67 8.90 -10.29
N LYS A 29 -3.37 8.86 -10.60
CA LYS A 29 -2.87 9.01 -11.98
C LYS A 29 -3.46 7.96 -12.92
N PHE A 30 -3.54 6.71 -12.47
CA PHE A 30 -4.18 5.65 -13.24
C PHE A 30 -5.64 6.01 -13.57
N HIS A 31 -6.45 6.41 -12.58
CA HIS A 31 -7.85 6.79 -12.82
C HIS A 31 -7.98 8.03 -13.70
N GLU A 32 -7.15 9.05 -13.50
CA GLU A 32 -7.16 10.27 -14.33
C GLU A 32 -6.78 9.99 -15.79
N ALA A 33 -5.98 8.95 -16.05
CA ALA A 33 -5.60 8.54 -17.40
C ALA A 33 -6.67 7.73 -18.13
N GLN A 34 -7.65 7.14 -17.42
CA GLN A 34 -8.69 6.32 -18.03
C GLN A 34 -9.55 7.16 -18.98
N GLY A 35 -9.66 6.72 -20.24
CA GLY A 35 -10.42 7.43 -21.27
C GLY A 35 -9.72 8.69 -21.82
N VAL A 36 -8.52 9.01 -21.35
CA VAL A 36 -7.69 10.13 -21.83
C VAL A 36 -6.47 9.63 -22.58
N LEU A 37 -5.75 8.64 -22.00
CA LEU A 37 -4.53 8.09 -22.58
C LEU A 37 -4.78 6.79 -23.35
N PRO A 38 -3.87 6.42 -24.27
CA PRO A 38 -3.83 5.10 -24.89
C PRO A 38 -3.78 3.96 -23.87
N ALA A 39 -4.36 2.82 -24.23
CA ALA A 39 -4.56 1.68 -23.32
C ALA A 39 -3.24 1.11 -22.76
N ASP A 40 -2.17 1.10 -23.56
CA ASP A 40 -0.83 0.67 -23.14
C ASP A 40 -0.25 1.58 -22.06
N GLN A 41 -0.43 2.89 -22.17
CA GLN A 41 0.01 3.85 -21.16
C GLN A 41 -0.83 3.77 -19.87
N VAL A 42 -2.13 3.56 -19.99
CA VAL A 42 -3.02 3.33 -18.84
C VAL A 42 -2.61 2.04 -18.10
N GLU A 43 -2.23 0.99 -18.84
CA GLU A 43 -1.79 -0.27 -18.24
C GLU A 43 -0.47 -0.12 -17.47
N VAL A 44 0.47 0.70 -17.97
CA VAL A 44 1.71 1.01 -17.23
C VAL A 44 1.40 1.67 -15.88
N LEU A 45 0.47 2.65 -15.85
CA LEU A 45 0.05 3.31 -14.61
C LEU A 45 -0.66 2.34 -13.66
N ARG A 46 -1.46 1.41 -14.19
CA ARG A 46 -2.10 0.35 -13.41
C ARG A 46 -1.08 -0.53 -12.70
N LEU A 47 -0.06 -0.98 -13.44
CA LEU A 47 1.03 -1.81 -12.92
C LEU A 47 1.86 -1.08 -11.86
N GLU A 48 2.14 0.21 -12.05
CA GLU A 48 2.82 1.04 -11.05
C GLU A 48 2.02 1.13 -9.75
N ALA A 49 0.71 1.42 -9.84
CA ALA A 49 -0.16 1.46 -8.68
C ALA A 49 -0.22 0.10 -7.97
N GLU A 50 -0.38 -1.00 -8.71
CA GLU A 50 -0.40 -2.36 -8.16
C GLU A 50 0.90 -2.70 -7.42
N PHE A 51 2.06 -2.41 -8.03
CA PHE A 51 3.36 -2.62 -7.42
C PHE A 51 3.51 -1.86 -6.09
N LEU A 52 3.07 -0.59 -6.05
CA LEU A 52 3.14 0.22 -4.83
C LEU A 52 2.20 -0.30 -3.73
N PHE A 53 1.01 -0.80 -4.06
CA PHE A 53 0.12 -1.43 -3.08
C PHE A 53 0.65 -2.77 -2.57
N GLN A 54 1.35 -3.54 -3.39
CA GLN A 54 2.06 -4.72 -2.93
C GLN A 54 3.18 -4.34 -1.93
N ALA A 55 3.91 -3.26 -2.18
CA ALA A 55 4.92 -2.75 -1.26
C ALA A 55 4.32 -2.27 0.07
N VAL A 56 3.17 -1.56 0.04
CA VAL A 56 2.40 -1.19 1.24
C VAL A 56 2.02 -2.43 2.04
N SER A 57 1.48 -3.45 1.37
CA SER A 57 1.03 -4.69 2.00
C SER A 57 2.20 -5.44 2.65
N ALA A 58 3.34 -5.53 1.96
CA ALA A 58 4.56 -6.13 2.50
C ALA A 58 5.10 -5.37 3.71
N TYR A 59 5.10 -4.03 3.66
CA TYR A 59 5.47 -3.19 4.79
C TYR A 59 4.57 -3.44 6.00
N GLN A 60 3.25 -3.35 5.81
CA GLN A 60 2.26 -3.56 6.87
C GLN A 60 2.38 -4.95 7.47
N LEU A 61 2.54 -6.00 6.66
CA LEU A 61 2.75 -7.36 7.17
C LEU A 61 4.04 -7.46 7.99
N ARG A 62 5.13 -6.84 7.55
CA ARG A 62 6.41 -6.87 8.28
C ARG A 62 6.36 -6.13 9.61
N VAL A 63 5.67 -4.98 9.67
CA VAL A 63 5.70 -4.09 10.83
C VAL A 63 4.52 -4.29 11.79
N LEU A 64 3.36 -4.71 11.27
CA LEU A 64 2.13 -4.94 12.03
C LEU A 64 1.82 -6.43 12.22
N GLY A 65 2.43 -7.34 11.44
CA GLY A 65 2.14 -8.78 11.41
C GLY A 65 2.57 -9.60 12.62
N GLY A 66 2.49 -9.04 13.83
CA GLY A 66 2.38 -9.83 15.04
C GLY A 66 0.99 -10.47 15.13
N ALA A 67 0.87 -11.72 14.66
CA ALA A 67 -0.31 -12.60 14.73
C ALA A 67 -1.66 -11.92 14.38
N ALA A 68 -2.02 -11.91 13.10
CA ALA A 68 -3.43 -12.00 12.77
C ALA A 68 -3.95 -13.31 13.39
N PRO A 69 -5.09 -13.31 14.12
CA PRO A 69 -5.74 -14.57 14.45
C PRO A 69 -6.04 -15.25 13.12
N THR A 70 -5.38 -16.39 12.85
CA THR A 70 -5.87 -17.32 11.84
C THR A 70 -7.32 -17.61 12.19
N LEU A 71 -8.23 -17.27 11.27
CA LEU A 71 -9.62 -17.71 11.35
C LEU A 71 -9.60 -19.23 11.58
N GLN A 72 -10.09 -19.65 12.76
CA GLN A 72 -10.30 -21.05 13.10
C GLN A 72 -11.63 -21.52 12.52
#